data_AF-A0A8T6MU89-F1
#
_entry.id   AF-A0A8T6MU89-F1
#
_cell.length_a   1.000
_cell.length_b   1.000
_cell.length_c   1.000
_cell.angle_alpha   90.00
_cell.angle_beta   90.00
_cell.angle_gamma   90.00
#
_symmetry.space_group_name_H-M   'P 1'
#
loop_
_entity.id
_entity.type
_entity.pdbx_description
1 polymer ?
#
loop_
_entity_poly.entity_id
_entity_poly.type
_entity_poly.pdbx_seq_one_letter_code
_entity_poly.pdbx_strand_id
1 'polypeptide(L)'
;MSNIFEFRDNIINDYQKFSTSFANIAAEDIRNYVQNESDEGRFWPDPVLQINANYLRDKNVTELSGPEGLLHPQTASFFSIKKEGKPPIPFHLFKHQVFAIQQAQAKKSYVVTTGTGSGKSLTYFIPIVDAVLRARAAGDSTKRTRAIIVYPMNALANSQLEEVKKFTDNLTGNSVSVERYTGQEDKDKRVHIAK
;
A
#
# COMPACT_ATOMS: atom_id res chain seq x y z
N MET A 1 -32.69 -20.92 10.03
CA MET A 1 -31.47 -20.22 9.62
C MET A 1 -31.74 -18.75 9.91
N SER A 2 -31.22 -18.22 11.01
CA SER A 2 -31.54 -16.85 11.46
C SER A 2 -31.17 -15.85 10.37
N ASN A 3 -32.04 -14.88 10.12
CA ASN A 3 -31.78 -13.84 9.13
C ASN A 3 -30.53 -13.03 9.56
N ILE A 4 -29.72 -12.55 8.61
CA ILE A 4 -28.52 -11.75 8.90
C ILE A 4 -28.84 -10.49 9.74
N PHE A 5 -30.06 -9.95 9.59
CA PHE A 5 -30.53 -8.83 10.40
C PHE A 5 -30.80 -9.25 11.86
N GLU A 6 -31.47 -10.38 12.08
CA GLU A 6 -31.69 -10.92 13.44
C GLU A 6 -30.37 -11.25 14.13
N PHE A 7 -29.39 -11.78 13.39
CA PHE A 7 -28.06 -12.05 13.92
C PHE A 7 -27.35 -10.75 14.35
N ARG A 8 -27.43 -9.70 13.52
CA ARG A 8 -26.90 -8.37 13.84
C ARG A 8 -27.57 -7.80 15.08
N ASP A 9 -28.89 -7.82 15.16
CA ASP A 9 -29.64 -7.27 16.29
C ASP A 9 -29.30 -8.00 17.60
N ASN A 10 -29.13 -9.33 17.54
CA ASN A 10 -28.68 -10.13 18.68
C ASN A 10 -27.26 -9.75 19.13
N ILE A 11 -26.30 -9.59 18.21
CA ILE A 11 -24.93 -9.16 18.54
C ILE A 11 -24.91 -7.78 19.18
N ILE A 12 -25.65 -6.83 18.60
CA ILE A 12 -25.71 -5.46 19.12
C ILE A 12 -26.28 -5.47 20.54
N ASN A 13 -27.35 -6.22 20.78
CA ASN A 13 -27.97 -6.34 22.10
C ASN A 13 -27.01 -6.96 23.13
N ASP A 14 -26.28 -8.03 22.76
CA ASP A 14 -25.30 -8.65 23.65
C ASP A 14 -24.14 -7.70 23.96
N TYR A 15 -23.65 -6.96 22.97
CA TYR A 15 -22.59 -5.96 23.17
C TYR A 15 -23.07 -4.79 24.04
N GLN A 16 -24.30 -4.29 23.84
CA GLN A 16 -24.90 -3.24 24.66
C GLN A 16 -24.98 -3.66 26.13
N LYS A 17 -25.51 -4.86 26.41
CA LYS A 17 -25.57 -5.41 27.78
C LYS A 17 -24.19 -5.53 28.40
N PHE A 18 -23.22 -6.06 27.65
CA PHE A 18 -21.85 -6.17 28.11
C PHE A 18 -21.26 -4.80 28.45
N SER A 19 -21.27 -3.84 27.50
CA SER A 19 -20.66 -2.53 27.67
C SER A 19 -21.29 -1.70 28.80
N THR A 20 -22.58 -1.86 29.06
CA THR A 20 -23.29 -1.13 30.12
C THR A 20 -23.18 -1.82 31.48
N SER A 21 -22.90 -3.12 31.54
CA SER A 21 -22.79 -3.87 32.80
C SER A 21 -21.64 -3.44 33.72
N PHE A 22 -20.61 -2.78 33.19
CA PHE A 22 -19.43 -2.36 33.96
C PHE A 22 -19.51 -0.94 34.51
N ALA A 23 -20.52 -0.15 34.11
CA ALA A 23 -20.62 1.26 34.47
C ALA A 23 -21.83 1.51 35.39
N ASN A 24 -21.59 1.67 36.69
CA ASN A 24 -22.62 2.14 37.61
C ASN A 24 -22.58 3.67 37.71
N ILE A 25 -23.47 4.35 36.98
CA ILE A 25 -23.56 5.81 36.94
C ILE A 25 -24.49 6.28 38.06
N ALA A 26 -23.92 6.88 39.11
CA ALA A 26 -24.67 7.34 40.28
C ALA A 26 -25.47 8.63 40.01
N ALA A 27 -24.92 9.55 39.21
CA ALA A 27 -25.56 10.81 38.86
C ALA A 27 -26.64 10.60 37.79
N GLU A 28 -27.84 11.11 38.06
CA GLU A 28 -29.02 10.85 37.22
C GLU A 28 -28.97 11.57 35.87
N ASP A 29 -28.44 12.79 35.84
CA ASP A 29 -28.20 13.57 34.63
C ASP A 29 -27.24 12.85 33.66
N ILE A 30 -26.12 12.33 34.18
CA ILE A 30 -25.13 11.59 33.40
C ILE A 30 -25.72 10.25 32.92
N ARG A 31 -26.48 9.55 33.77
CA ARG A 31 -27.12 8.28 33.41
C ARG A 31 -28.09 8.48 32.24
N ASN A 32 -28.92 9.51 32.32
CA ASN A 32 -29.90 9.83 31.28
C ASN A 32 -29.20 10.23 29.97
N TYR A 33 -28.12 11.00 30.04
CA TYR A 33 -27.33 11.35 28.85
C TYR A 33 -26.75 10.10 28.17
N VAL A 34 -26.09 9.21 28.93
CA VAL A 34 -25.48 7.99 28.37
C VAL A 34 -26.53 7.05 27.79
N GLN A 35 -27.68 6.91 28.46
CA GLN A 35 -28.79 6.10 27.97
C GLN A 35 -29.34 6.66 26.64
N ASN A 36 -29.56 7.98 26.54
CA ASN A 36 -30.04 8.61 25.31
C ASN A 36 -29.05 8.40 24.15
N GLU A 37 -27.76 8.62 24.36
CA GLU A 37 -26.73 8.44 23.30
C GLU A 37 -26.62 6.98 22.84
N SER A 38 -26.87 6.03 23.75
CA SER A 38 -26.98 4.59 23.47
C SER A 38 -28.22 4.29 22.63
N ASP A 39 -29.38 4.80 23.03
CA ASP A 39 -30.67 4.56 22.37
C ASP A 39 -30.73 5.21 20.98
N GLU A 40 -30.01 6.33 20.78
CA GLU A 40 -29.79 6.96 19.48
C GLU A 40 -28.80 6.18 18.58
N GLY A 41 -28.28 5.04 19.04
CA GLY A 41 -27.43 4.14 18.26
C GLY A 41 -26.01 4.66 18.02
N ARG A 42 -25.55 5.67 18.79
CA ARG A 42 -24.25 6.31 18.57
C ARG A 42 -23.06 5.36 18.74
N PHE A 43 -23.19 4.37 19.62
CA PHE A 43 -22.15 3.37 19.88
C PHE A 43 -22.23 2.15 18.96
N TRP A 44 -23.33 1.97 18.24
CA TRP A 44 -23.55 0.88 17.28
C TRP A 44 -24.32 1.39 16.06
N PRO A 45 -23.68 2.27 15.24
CA PRO A 45 -24.33 2.85 14.08
C PRO A 45 -24.77 1.76 13.09
N ASP A 46 -25.78 2.09 12.28
CA ASP A 46 -26.22 1.21 11.20
C ASP A 46 -25.06 0.83 10.28
N PRO A 47 -25.07 -0.41 9.73
CA PRO A 47 -24.01 -0.85 8.84
C PRO A 47 -23.94 0.06 7.62
N VAL A 48 -22.77 0.66 7.40
CA VAL A 48 -22.52 1.48 6.22
C VAL A 48 -22.26 0.58 5.02
N LEU A 49 -23.21 0.54 4.09
CA LEU A 49 -23.04 -0.10 2.79
C LEU A 49 -22.26 0.83 1.87
N GLN A 50 -20.95 0.61 1.75
CA GLN A 50 -20.10 1.36 0.83
C GLN A 50 -19.86 0.56 -0.46
N ILE A 51 -20.22 1.15 -1.60
CA ILE A 51 -19.86 0.61 -2.91
C ILE A 51 -18.47 1.11 -3.27
N ASN A 52 -17.48 0.22 -3.24
CA ASN A 52 -16.13 0.51 -3.70
C ASN A 52 -16.03 0.26 -5.21
N ALA A 53 -16.24 1.30 -6.01
CA ALA A 53 -16.01 1.22 -7.45
C ALA A 53 -14.54 0.87 -7.72
N ASN A 54 -14.31 -0.06 -8.66
CA ASN A 54 -12.96 -0.39 -9.09
C ASN A 54 -12.30 0.82 -9.75
N TYR A 55 -11.00 1.02 -9.48
CA TYR A 55 -10.23 2.03 -10.19
C TYR A 55 -10.14 1.69 -11.68
N LEU A 56 -10.17 2.73 -12.52
CA LEU A 56 -10.02 2.57 -13.97
C LEU A 56 -8.64 2.01 -14.32
N ARG A 57 -8.63 0.88 -15.03
CA ARG A 57 -7.43 0.30 -15.62
C ARG A 57 -6.95 1.15 -16.80
N ASP A 58 -5.65 1.07 -17.05
CA ASP A 58 -4.93 1.71 -18.14
C ASP A 58 -3.83 0.72 -18.60
N LYS A 59 -2.79 1.20 -19.29
CA LYS A 59 -1.70 0.36 -19.83
C LYS A 59 -1.00 -0.51 -18.76
N ASN A 60 -0.55 -1.69 -19.18
CA ASN A 60 0.35 -2.52 -18.38
C ASN A 60 1.83 -2.08 -18.54
N VAL A 61 2.70 -2.59 -17.67
CA VAL A 61 4.12 -2.20 -17.66
C VAL A 61 4.87 -2.53 -18.96
N THR A 62 4.48 -3.58 -19.68
CA THR A 62 5.08 -3.96 -20.98
C THR A 62 4.65 -3.01 -22.09
N GLU A 63 3.38 -2.61 -22.11
CA GLU A 63 2.88 -1.59 -23.05
C GLU A 63 3.54 -0.23 -22.80
N LEU A 64 3.88 0.07 -21.54
CA LEU A 64 4.62 1.27 -21.17
C LEU A 64 6.12 1.19 -21.47
N SER A 65 6.67 0.02 -21.84
CA SER A 65 8.10 -0.15 -22.11
C SER A 65 8.44 -0.34 -23.60
N GLY A 66 7.55 0.06 -24.50
CA GLY A 66 7.80 0.04 -25.95
C GLY A 66 8.88 1.05 -26.40
N PRO A 67 9.16 1.16 -27.71
CA PRO A 67 10.22 2.02 -28.28
C PRO A 67 10.13 3.51 -27.89
N GLU A 68 8.92 4.03 -27.67
CA GLU A 68 8.64 5.37 -27.16
C GLU A 68 7.94 5.33 -25.78
N GLY A 69 8.16 4.23 -25.06
CA GLY A 69 7.54 3.94 -23.79
C GLY A 69 8.09 4.78 -22.64
N LEU A 70 7.24 5.02 -21.64
CA LEU A 70 7.61 5.72 -20.40
C LEU A 70 8.58 4.91 -19.52
N LEU A 71 8.66 3.59 -19.70
CA LEU A 71 9.44 2.68 -18.87
C LEU A 71 10.57 2.01 -19.66
N HIS A 72 11.65 1.67 -18.97
CA HIS A 72 12.70 0.84 -19.49
C HIS A 72 12.23 -0.63 -19.58
N PRO A 73 12.66 -1.44 -20.59
CA PRO A 73 12.23 -2.83 -20.73
C PRO A 73 12.50 -3.71 -19.49
N GLN A 74 13.62 -3.48 -18.79
CA GLN A 74 13.91 -4.19 -17.55
C GLN A 74 12.95 -3.82 -16.41
N THR A 75 12.38 -2.60 -16.42
CA THR A 75 11.36 -2.18 -15.45
C THR A 75 10.09 -3.02 -15.63
N ALA A 76 9.66 -3.26 -16.87
CA ALA A 76 8.52 -4.13 -17.15
C ALA A 76 8.76 -5.57 -16.68
N SER A 77 9.97 -6.08 -16.89
CA SER A 77 10.37 -7.41 -16.40
C SER A 77 10.41 -7.47 -14.86
N PHE A 78 10.83 -6.39 -14.19
CA PHE A 78 10.83 -6.29 -12.74
C PHE A 78 9.40 -6.34 -12.17
N PHE A 79 8.47 -5.56 -12.72
CA PHE A 79 7.06 -5.50 -12.29
C PHE A 79 6.16 -6.50 -13.03
N SER A 80 6.59 -7.76 -13.04
CA SER A 80 5.84 -8.88 -13.57
C SER A 80 5.81 -10.04 -12.57
N ILE A 81 4.73 -10.81 -12.56
CA ILE A 81 4.63 -12.03 -11.74
C ILE A 81 5.27 -13.18 -12.51
N LYS A 82 6.36 -13.73 -11.98
CA LYS A 82 6.92 -14.99 -12.49
C LYS A 82 6.16 -16.17 -11.89
N LYS A 83 5.81 -17.13 -12.74
CA LYS A 83 5.28 -18.44 -12.33
C LYS A 83 6.10 -19.51 -13.03
N GLU A 84 6.47 -20.56 -12.30
CA GLU A 84 7.25 -21.65 -12.84
C GLU A 84 6.55 -22.29 -14.05
N GLY A 85 7.29 -22.48 -15.14
CA GLY A 85 6.77 -23.04 -16.39
C GLY A 85 5.79 -22.15 -17.17
N LYS A 86 5.60 -20.87 -16.79
CA LYS A 86 4.68 -19.93 -17.47
C LYS A 86 5.38 -18.61 -17.82
N PRO A 87 4.92 -17.92 -18.89
CA PRO A 87 5.41 -16.58 -19.20
C PRO A 87 5.11 -15.61 -18.04
N PRO A 88 5.99 -14.61 -17.80
CA PRO A 88 5.73 -13.57 -16.81
C PRO A 88 4.44 -12.82 -17.10
N ILE A 89 3.64 -12.56 -16.07
CA ILE A 89 2.38 -11.80 -16.19
C ILE A 89 2.65 -10.34 -15.81
N PRO A 90 2.57 -9.39 -16.75
CA PRO A 90 2.87 -7.98 -16.47
C PRO A 90 1.79 -7.35 -15.59
N PHE A 91 2.21 -6.43 -14.72
CA PHE A 91 1.27 -5.63 -13.94
C PHE A 91 0.45 -4.70 -14.83
N HIS A 92 -0.86 -4.84 -14.74
CA HIS A 92 -1.81 -3.97 -15.40
C HIS A 92 -2.16 -2.81 -14.46
N LEU A 93 -1.82 -1.58 -14.87
CA LEU A 93 -1.84 -0.43 -13.98
C LEU A 93 -3.21 0.27 -14.00
N PHE A 94 -3.47 1.04 -12.94
CA PHE A 94 -4.58 1.98 -12.91
C PHE A 94 -4.16 3.34 -13.48
N LYS A 95 -5.13 4.14 -13.95
CA LYS A 95 -4.87 5.49 -14.50
C LYS A 95 -4.01 6.37 -13.60
N HIS A 96 -4.25 6.35 -12.28
CA HIS A 96 -3.48 7.15 -11.33
C HIS A 96 -2.00 6.72 -11.23
N GLN A 97 -1.70 5.44 -11.45
CA GLN A 97 -0.32 4.92 -11.48
C GLN A 97 0.38 5.35 -12.77
N VAL A 98 -0.28 5.21 -13.93
CA VAL A 98 0.26 5.66 -15.23
C VAL A 98 0.52 7.18 -15.20
N PHE A 99 -0.42 7.95 -14.65
CA PHE A 99 -0.26 9.40 -14.52
C PHE A 99 0.92 9.78 -13.60
N ALA A 100 1.08 9.09 -12.47
CA ALA A 100 2.24 9.30 -11.60
C ALA A 100 3.57 8.97 -12.30
N ILE A 101 3.63 7.89 -13.07
CA ILE A 101 4.81 7.54 -13.89
C ILE A 101 5.12 8.68 -14.88
N GLN A 102 4.12 9.25 -15.55
CA GLN A 102 4.31 10.39 -16.46
C GLN A 102 4.89 11.61 -15.74
N GLN A 103 4.35 11.97 -14.57
CA GLN A 103 4.87 13.10 -13.79
C GLN A 103 6.32 12.86 -13.34
N ALA A 104 6.63 11.63 -12.91
CA ALA A 104 7.97 11.24 -12.50
C ALA A 104 8.98 11.29 -13.66
N GLN A 105 8.61 10.81 -14.86
CA GLN A 105 9.47 10.92 -16.06
C GLN A 105 9.71 12.38 -16.45
N ALA A 106 8.71 13.25 -16.28
CA ALA A 106 8.85 14.69 -16.45
C ALA A 106 9.63 15.38 -15.31
N LYS A 107 10.18 14.62 -14.34
CA LYS A 107 10.90 15.11 -13.16
C LYS A 107 10.10 16.12 -12.31
N LYS A 108 8.78 15.95 -12.27
CA LYS A 108 7.87 16.78 -11.46
C LYS A 108 7.58 16.12 -10.11
N SER A 109 7.46 16.91 -9.07
CA SER A 109 6.88 16.47 -7.79
C SER A 109 5.37 16.31 -7.94
N TYR A 110 4.79 15.30 -7.30
CA TYR A 110 3.35 15.03 -7.35
C TYR A 110 2.83 14.51 -6.00
N VAL A 111 1.55 14.74 -5.76
CA VAL A 111 0.79 14.20 -4.62
C VAL A 111 -0.26 13.25 -5.18
N VAL A 112 -0.33 12.03 -4.65
CA VAL A 112 -1.34 11.03 -5.06
C VAL A 112 -2.40 10.90 -3.97
N THR A 113 -3.63 11.29 -4.29
CA THR A 113 -4.79 11.20 -3.39
C THR A 113 -5.77 10.12 -3.88
N THR A 114 -5.72 8.94 -3.26
CA THR A 114 -6.64 7.83 -3.56
C THR A 114 -6.94 7.04 -2.28
N GLY A 115 -8.02 6.25 -2.29
CA GLY A 115 -8.42 5.40 -1.17
C GLY A 115 -7.40 4.31 -0.83
N THR A 116 -7.53 3.74 0.37
CA THR A 116 -6.73 2.58 0.82
C THR A 116 -6.88 1.42 -0.16
N GLY A 117 -5.80 0.65 -0.37
CA GLY A 117 -5.81 -0.49 -1.28
C GLY A 117 -5.78 -0.15 -2.78
N SER A 118 -5.73 1.12 -3.19
CA SER A 118 -5.69 1.49 -4.63
C SER A 118 -4.40 1.10 -5.36
N GLY A 119 -3.39 0.59 -4.65
CA GLY A 119 -2.06 0.36 -5.19
C GLY A 119 -1.22 1.64 -5.32
N LYS A 120 -1.40 2.61 -4.41
CA LYS A 120 -0.57 3.85 -4.35
C LYS A 120 0.92 3.56 -4.35
N SER A 121 1.36 2.47 -3.73
CA SER A 121 2.78 2.14 -3.63
C SER A 121 3.47 2.06 -5.00
N LEU A 122 2.77 1.58 -6.03
CA LEU A 122 3.31 1.49 -7.39
C LEU A 122 3.55 2.86 -8.02
N THR A 123 2.89 3.92 -7.54
CA THR A 123 3.05 5.29 -8.06
C THR A 123 4.44 5.87 -7.80
N TYR A 124 5.16 5.36 -6.79
CA TYR A 124 6.55 5.77 -6.51
C TYR A 124 7.55 4.62 -6.73
N PHE A 125 7.19 3.35 -6.47
CA PHE A 125 8.12 2.24 -6.70
C PHE A 125 8.51 2.08 -8.17
N ILE A 126 7.54 2.14 -9.08
CA ILE A 126 7.81 1.99 -10.52
C ILE A 126 8.80 3.05 -11.02
N PRO A 127 8.57 4.36 -10.84
CA PRO A 127 9.51 5.37 -11.33
C PRO A 127 10.87 5.33 -10.62
N ILE A 128 10.94 4.97 -9.33
CA ILE A 128 12.23 4.82 -8.62
C ILE A 128 13.05 3.69 -9.25
N VAL A 129 12.45 2.50 -9.41
CA VAL A 129 13.12 1.34 -10.03
C VAL A 129 13.50 1.63 -11.47
N ASP A 130 12.62 2.31 -12.21
CA ASP A 130 12.89 2.71 -13.59
C ASP A 130 14.13 3.61 -13.70
N ALA A 131 14.24 4.63 -12.84
CA ALA A 131 15.40 5.51 -12.81
C ALA A 131 16.70 4.76 -12.49
N VAL A 132 16.65 3.79 -11.56
CA VAL A 132 17.80 2.94 -11.21
C VAL A 132 18.25 2.10 -12.40
N LEU A 133 17.31 1.45 -13.09
CA LEU A 133 17.59 0.56 -14.21
C LEU A 133 18.09 1.34 -15.44
N ARG A 134 17.51 2.52 -15.73
CA ARG A 134 18.00 3.42 -16.79
C ARG A 134 19.42 3.90 -16.52
N ALA A 135 19.74 4.31 -15.30
CA ALA A 135 21.09 4.74 -14.94
C ALA A 135 22.12 3.63 -15.14
N ARG A 136 21.79 2.40 -14.75
CA ARG A 136 22.64 1.23 -14.99
C ARG A 136 22.81 0.91 -16.47
N ALA A 137 21.73 0.94 -17.25
CA ALA A 137 21.78 0.73 -18.69
C ALA A 137 22.66 1.79 -19.40
N ALA A 138 22.75 2.99 -18.85
CA ALA A 138 23.65 4.06 -19.29
C ALA A 138 25.10 3.91 -18.77
N GLY A 139 25.44 2.82 -18.08
CA GLY A 139 26.79 2.52 -17.60
C GLY A 139 27.11 2.98 -16.17
N ASP A 140 26.15 3.53 -15.42
CA ASP A 140 26.37 3.91 -14.02
C ASP A 140 26.40 2.67 -13.10
N SER A 141 27.61 2.21 -12.79
CA SER A 141 27.88 1.10 -11.87
C SER A 141 28.04 1.53 -10.40
N THR A 142 27.89 2.83 -10.10
CA THR A 142 28.10 3.37 -8.77
C THR A 142 27.06 2.84 -7.78
N LYS A 143 27.52 2.17 -6.73
CA LYS A 143 26.69 1.77 -5.59
C LYS A 143 26.45 3.00 -4.71
N ARG A 144 25.20 3.44 -4.64
CA ARG A 144 24.73 4.53 -3.77
C ARG A 144 23.22 4.44 -3.57
N THR A 145 22.71 5.04 -2.50
CA THR A 145 21.27 5.22 -2.31
C THR A 145 20.67 6.07 -3.45
N ARG A 146 19.67 5.53 -4.14
CA ARG A 146 19.00 6.20 -5.28
C ARG A 146 17.68 6.88 -4.89
N ALA A 147 17.04 6.39 -3.84
CA ALA A 147 15.80 6.94 -3.31
C ALA A 147 15.67 6.59 -1.83
N ILE A 148 14.94 7.43 -1.09
CA ILE A 148 14.57 7.22 0.30
C ILE A 148 13.05 7.21 0.37
N ILE A 149 12.47 6.17 0.96
CA ILE A 149 11.03 6.04 1.16
C ILE A 149 10.78 6.11 2.66
N VAL A 150 9.99 7.09 3.09
CA VAL A 150 9.70 7.33 4.50
C VAL A 150 8.31 6.83 4.83
N TYR A 151 8.22 5.94 5.83
CA TYR A 151 6.95 5.47 6.38
C TYR A 151 6.78 5.97 7.81
N PRO A 152 5.56 6.32 8.22
CA PRO A 152 5.30 6.81 9.58
C PRO A 152 5.45 5.74 10.66
N MET A 153 5.43 4.45 10.29
CA MET A 153 5.46 3.32 11.24
C MET A 153 6.34 2.18 10.74
N ASN A 154 7.08 1.55 11.65
CA ASN A 154 7.92 0.38 11.34
C ASN A 154 7.12 -0.77 10.72
N ALA A 155 5.92 -1.06 11.23
CA ALA A 155 5.07 -2.13 10.70
C ALA A 155 4.76 -1.94 9.20
N LEU A 156 4.48 -0.70 8.79
CA LEU A 156 4.25 -0.37 7.39
C LEU A 156 5.54 -0.52 6.57
N ALA A 157 6.67 -0.02 7.07
CA ALA A 157 7.96 -0.19 6.40
C ALA A 157 8.31 -1.67 6.16
N ASN A 158 7.98 -2.54 7.12
CA ASN A 158 8.23 -3.98 7.03
C ASN A 158 7.40 -4.62 5.93
N SER A 159 6.09 -4.36 5.96
CA SER A 159 5.16 -4.86 4.94
C SER A 159 5.55 -4.41 3.54
N GLN A 160 5.98 -3.15 3.38
CA GLN A 160 6.39 -2.63 2.08
C GLN A 160 7.74 -3.20 1.61
N LEU A 161 8.68 -3.46 2.54
CA LEU A 161 9.93 -4.15 2.23
C LEU A 161 9.67 -5.58 1.73
N GLU A 162 8.81 -6.33 2.42
CA GLU A 162 8.43 -7.68 2.00
C GLU A 162 7.76 -7.67 0.62
N GLU A 163 6.88 -6.71 0.36
CA GLU A 163 6.19 -6.60 -0.92
C GLU A 163 7.16 -6.33 -2.06
N VAL A 164 8.11 -5.40 -1.90
CA VAL A 164 9.07 -5.07 -2.98
C VAL A 164 10.09 -6.18 -3.20
N LYS A 165 10.49 -6.92 -2.15
CA LYS A 165 11.42 -8.06 -2.25
C LYS A 165 10.87 -9.19 -3.11
N LYS A 166 9.54 -9.35 -3.25
CA LYS A 166 8.94 -10.32 -4.17
C LYS A 166 9.35 -10.10 -5.63
N PHE A 167 9.80 -8.89 -5.98
CA PHE A 167 10.19 -8.53 -7.33
C PHE A 167 11.70 -8.43 -7.52
N THR A 168 12.51 -8.35 -6.46
CA THR A 168 13.95 -8.14 -6.59
C THR A 168 14.65 -9.29 -7.31
N ASP A 169 14.12 -10.49 -7.19
CA ASP A 169 14.64 -11.70 -7.83
C ASP A 169 14.16 -11.84 -9.30
N ASN A 170 13.30 -10.93 -9.78
CA ASN A 170 12.83 -10.96 -11.16
C ASN A 170 13.93 -10.59 -12.17
N LEU A 171 15.01 -9.95 -11.74
CA LEU A 171 16.15 -9.62 -12.60
C LEU A 171 17.38 -10.44 -12.17
N THR A 172 17.79 -11.40 -13.01
CA THR A 172 19.06 -12.11 -12.83
C THR A 172 20.23 -11.15 -13.10
N GLY A 173 21.18 -11.05 -12.15
CA GLY A 173 22.41 -10.26 -12.29
C GLY A 173 22.27 -8.72 -12.19
N ASN A 174 21.05 -8.18 -12.23
CA ASN A 174 20.76 -6.74 -12.17
C ASN A 174 19.90 -6.39 -10.95
N SER A 175 20.32 -6.79 -9.75
CA SER A 175 19.50 -6.64 -8.55
C SER A 175 19.37 -5.17 -8.14
N VAL A 176 18.15 -4.64 -8.17
CA VAL A 176 17.81 -3.44 -7.42
C VAL A 176 17.76 -3.87 -5.95
N SER A 177 18.60 -3.27 -5.12
CA SER A 177 18.62 -3.54 -3.68
C SER A 177 17.67 -2.60 -2.96
N VAL A 178 16.87 -3.15 -2.04
CA VAL A 178 16.03 -2.37 -1.13
C VAL A 178 16.32 -2.82 0.29
N GLU A 179 16.67 -1.86 1.14
CA GLU A 179 17.01 -2.08 2.54
C GLU A 179 16.16 -1.19 3.45
N ARG A 180 15.93 -1.65 4.68
CA ARG A 180 15.16 -0.94 5.70
C ARG A 180 16.10 -0.36 6.75
N TYR A 181 15.90 0.90 7.08
CA TYR A 181 16.64 1.63 8.12
C TYR A 181 15.68 2.05 9.24
N THR A 182 15.68 1.32 10.36
CA THR A 182 14.90 1.62 11.56
C THR A 182 15.76 1.44 12.82
N GLY A 183 15.19 1.71 14.00
CA GLY A 183 15.82 1.38 15.28
C GLY A 183 15.94 -0.12 15.58
N GLN A 184 15.37 -0.99 14.73
CA GLN A 184 15.43 -2.46 14.91
C GLN A 184 16.70 -3.09 14.32
N GLU A 185 17.40 -2.39 13.45
CA GLU A 185 18.69 -2.83 12.88
C GLU A 185 19.84 -2.59 13.85
N ASP A 186 20.78 -3.54 13.90
CA ASP A 186 22.04 -3.34 14.60
C ASP A 186 22.86 -2.17 14.01
N LYS A 187 23.87 -1.74 14.74
CA LYS A 187 24.68 -0.57 14.37
C LYS A 187 25.43 -0.79 13.05
N ASP A 188 25.96 -1.98 12.82
CA ASP A 188 26.77 -2.30 11.64
C ASP A 188 25.93 -2.29 10.37
N LYS A 189 24.72 -2.85 10.44
CA LYS A 189 23.73 -2.84 9.37
C LYS A 189 23.26 -1.42 9.06
N ARG A 190 23.00 -0.58 10.07
CA ARG A 190 22.65 0.84 9.85
C ARG A 190 23.79 1.60 9.16
N VAL A 191 25.04 1.38 9.56
CA VAL A 191 26.21 1.99 8.91
C VAL A 191 26.38 1.50 7.49
N HIS A 192 26.10 0.22 7.20
CA HIS A 192 26.13 -0.34 5.86
C HIS A 192 25.09 0.33 4.94
N ILE A 193 23.85 0.49 5.41
CA ILE A 193 22.75 1.05 4.62
C ILE A 193 22.92 2.56 4.37
N ALA A 194 23.57 3.27 5.29
CA ALA A 194 23.79 4.72 5.19
C ALA A 194 24.96 5.12 4.26
N LYS A 195 25.68 4.14 3.69
CA LYS A 195 26.79 4.35 2.74
C LYS A 195 26.30 4.26 1.30
#